data_AF-A0A935W6H2-F1
#
_entry.id   AF-A0A935W6H2-F1
#
_cell.length_a   1.000
_cell.length_b   1.000
_cell.length_c   1.000
_cell.angle_alpha   90.00
_cell.angle_beta   90.00
_cell.angle_gamma   90.00
#
_symmetry.space_group_name_H-M   'P 1'
#
loop_
_entity.id
_entity.type
_entity.pdbx_description
1 polymer ?
#
loop_
_entity_poly.entity_id
_entity_poly.type
_entity_poly.pdbx_seq_one_letter_code
_entity_poly.pdbx_strand_id
1 'polypeptide(L)'
;MKKIDLLISIIIFFSLISACGSEHKSDDKSGVGMGVKNDHEHKISDINSLDSELIRNGIIDISTIDENKNDSLYECPMDWNVLSDNDGDCPTCGMKLKEFKIEDVKANLSKHSFEYK
;
A
#
# COMPACT_ATOMS: atom_id res chain seq x y z
N MET A 1 -31.69 -15.46 47.18
CA MET A 1 -31.82 -16.33 45.99
C MET A 1 -31.85 -15.50 44.68
N LYS A 2 -30.93 -14.53 44.50
CA LYS A 2 -30.86 -13.69 43.28
C LYS A 2 -29.44 -13.39 42.79
N LYS A 3 -28.40 -13.79 43.55
CA LYS A 3 -26.98 -13.55 43.20
C LYS A 3 -26.33 -14.74 42.46
N ILE A 4 -26.95 -15.91 42.50
CA ILE A 4 -26.41 -17.15 41.89
C ILE A 4 -26.81 -17.23 40.41
N ASP A 5 -27.97 -16.68 40.03
CA ASP A 5 -28.47 -16.71 38.64
C ASP A 5 -27.68 -15.80 37.69
N LEU A 6 -27.01 -14.76 38.20
CA LEU A 6 -26.24 -13.82 37.36
C LEU A 6 -24.87 -14.37 36.94
N LEU A 7 -24.29 -15.29 37.73
CA LEU A 7 -22.97 -15.87 37.43
C LEU A 7 -23.07 -17.02 36.42
N ILE A 8 -24.21 -17.72 36.36
CA ILE A 8 -24.42 -18.82 35.42
C ILE A 8 -24.57 -18.32 33.97
N SER A 9 -25.05 -17.08 33.77
CA SER A 9 -25.19 -16.50 32.43
C SER A 9 -23.87 -16.06 31.79
N ILE A 10 -22.82 -15.80 32.57
CA ILE A 10 -21.52 -15.32 32.06
C ILE A 10 -20.65 -16.48 31.54
N ILE A 11 -20.81 -17.68 32.12
CA ILE A 11 -20.01 -18.86 31.76
C ILE A 11 -20.41 -19.43 30.40
N ILE A 12 -21.64 -19.20 29.94
CA ILE A 12 -22.14 -19.74 28.66
C ILE A 12 -21.62 -18.92 27.45
N PHE A 13 -21.23 -17.65 27.65
CA PHE A 13 -20.73 -16.80 26.55
C PHE A 13 -19.27 -17.07 26.16
N PHE A 14 -18.49 -17.75 27.00
CA PHE A 14 -17.06 -18.01 26.75
C PHE A 14 -16.77 -19.27 25.91
N SER A 15 -17.81 -20.05 25.55
CA SER A 15 -17.63 -21.36 24.90
C SER A 15 -17.85 -21.37 23.38
N LEU A 16 -17.98 -20.22 22.73
CA LEU A 16 -18.11 -20.12 21.26
C LEU A 16 -16.84 -19.61 20.56
N ILE A 17 -15.66 -20.00 21.06
CA ILE A 17 -14.44 -20.00 20.24
C ILE A 17 -14.52 -21.25 19.37
N SER A 18 -15.29 -21.14 18.28
CA SER A 18 -15.24 -22.07 17.15
C SER A 18 -13.82 -22.09 16.60
N ALA A 19 -13.07 -23.13 16.94
CA ALA A 19 -11.88 -23.54 16.21
C ALA A 19 -12.32 -23.99 14.81
N CYS A 20 -12.28 -23.07 13.83
CA CYS A 20 -12.28 -23.44 12.43
C CYS A 20 -10.82 -23.41 11.96
N GLY A 21 -10.29 -24.60 11.69
CA GLY A 21 -9.00 -24.78 11.05
C GLY A 21 -9.04 -24.34 9.59
N SER A 22 -7.89 -23.94 9.08
CA SER A 22 -7.66 -23.81 7.64
C SER A 22 -6.21 -24.19 7.38
N GLU A 23 -6.04 -25.45 6.95
CA GLU A 23 -4.83 -25.94 6.31
C GLU A 23 -4.68 -25.23 4.96
N HIS A 24 -3.66 -24.38 4.81
CA HIS A 24 -3.24 -23.92 3.48
C HIS A 24 -2.05 -24.74 3.01
N LYS A 25 -2.37 -25.78 2.23
CA LYS A 25 -1.45 -26.53 1.38
C LYS A 25 -1.06 -25.61 0.21
N SER A 26 0.22 -25.27 0.13
CA SER A 26 0.79 -24.50 -0.99
C SER A 26 1.65 -25.45 -1.81
N ASP A 27 1.02 -26.17 -2.74
CA ASP A 27 1.70 -26.79 -3.87
C ASP A 27 1.53 -25.84 -5.06
N ASP A 28 2.60 -25.26 -5.61
CA ASP A 28 2.82 -25.19 -7.06
C ASP A 28 4.17 -24.54 -7.46
N LYS A 29 5.04 -25.42 -7.98
CA LYS A 29 5.78 -25.38 -9.26
C LYS A 29 6.61 -24.15 -9.69
N SER A 30 7.90 -24.44 -9.87
CA SER A 30 8.83 -24.04 -10.95
C SER A 30 8.48 -22.88 -11.89
N GLY A 31 9.36 -21.87 -11.92
CA GLY A 31 9.56 -20.94 -13.03
C GLY A 31 11.03 -20.52 -13.12
N VAL A 32 11.61 -20.66 -14.31
CA VAL A 32 13.04 -20.55 -14.65
C VAL A 32 13.62 -19.16 -14.38
N GLY A 33 14.78 -19.10 -13.72
CA GLY A 33 15.61 -17.90 -13.64
C GLY A 33 16.30 -17.63 -14.98
N MET A 34 15.94 -16.52 -15.63
CA MET A 34 16.78 -15.88 -16.64
C MET A 34 17.38 -14.63 -16.03
N GLY A 35 18.70 -14.65 -15.81
CA GLY A 35 19.44 -13.50 -15.33
C GLY A 35 19.41 -12.39 -16.37
N VAL A 36 18.74 -11.29 -16.03
CA VAL A 36 18.87 -10.02 -16.76
C VAL A 36 20.06 -9.29 -16.15
N LYS A 37 21.19 -9.29 -16.85
CA LYS A 37 22.29 -8.36 -16.58
C LYS A 37 21.94 -7.05 -17.27
N ASN A 38 21.55 -6.05 -16.49
CA ASN A 38 21.49 -4.67 -16.95
C ASN A 38 22.33 -3.81 -16.00
N ASP A 39 23.63 -3.86 -16.22
CA ASP A 39 24.60 -2.86 -15.81
C ASP A 39 24.37 -1.59 -16.65
N HIS A 40 23.35 -0.81 -16.27
CA HIS A 40 23.18 0.55 -16.76
C HIS A 40 23.25 1.53 -15.59
N GLU A 41 24.46 2.04 -15.38
CA GLU A 41 24.71 3.26 -14.65
C GLU A 41 24.08 4.42 -15.45
N HIS A 42 22.98 5.00 -14.96
CA HIS A 42 22.33 6.13 -15.61
C HIS A 42 22.57 7.40 -14.80
N LYS A 43 23.54 8.20 -15.29
CA LYS A 43 23.69 9.61 -14.94
C LYS A 43 22.43 10.37 -15.36
N ILE A 44 21.89 11.15 -14.43
CA ILE A 44 20.84 12.12 -14.70
C ILE A 44 21.43 13.28 -15.51
N SER A 45 20.94 13.47 -16.73
CA SER A 45 20.86 14.76 -17.42
C SER A 45 19.98 14.62 -18.66
N ASP A 46 18.91 15.43 -18.72
CA ASP A 46 18.19 15.86 -19.92
C ASP A 46 16.97 15.01 -20.40
N ILE A 47 15.79 15.43 -19.90
CA ILE A 47 14.44 15.54 -20.52
C ILE A 47 13.95 14.50 -21.57
N ASN A 48 12.79 13.92 -21.26
CA ASN A 48 11.82 13.14 -22.08
C ASN A 48 12.00 11.61 -22.18
N SER A 49 11.69 10.92 -21.07
CA SER A 49 10.95 9.63 -21.13
C SER A 49 9.98 9.59 -19.94
N LEU A 50 8.69 9.66 -20.26
CA LEU A 50 7.52 9.82 -19.39
C LEU A 50 6.98 8.46 -18.89
N ASP A 51 7.84 7.62 -18.30
CA ASP A 51 7.49 6.20 -18.13
C ASP A 51 7.71 5.65 -16.72
N SER A 52 8.28 6.41 -15.77
CA SER A 52 8.50 5.90 -14.39
C SER A 52 8.46 6.94 -13.26
N GLU A 53 7.96 8.15 -13.52
CA GLU A 53 8.02 9.28 -12.58
C GLU A 53 7.04 9.17 -11.38
N LEU A 54 6.16 8.17 -11.40
CA LEU A 54 5.17 7.96 -10.34
C LEU A 54 5.75 7.25 -9.10
N ILE A 55 6.80 6.44 -9.26
CA ILE A 55 7.39 5.67 -8.16
C ILE A 55 8.35 6.57 -7.38
N ARG A 56 7.95 6.97 -6.18
CA ARG A 56 8.74 7.83 -5.30
C ARG A 56 9.69 6.99 -4.43
N ASN A 57 10.91 7.48 -4.27
CA ASN A 57 11.95 6.82 -3.47
C ASN A 57 12.60 7.83 -2.51
N GLY A 58 13.04 7.35 -1.35
CA GLY A 58 13.62 8.21 -0.31
C GLY A 58 12.58 9.06 0.42
N ILE A 59 12.97 10.28 0.80
CA ILE A 59 12.06 11.24 1.44
C ILE A 59 11.14 11.82 0.37
N ILE A 60 9.85 11.49 0.46
CA ILE A 60 8.83 11.92 -0.49
C ILE A 60 8.41 13.36 -0.15
N ASP A 61 8.65 14.32 -1.05
CA ASP A 61 8.20 15.71 -0.86
C ASP A 61 6.79 15.90 -1.43
N ILE A 62 5.78 15.86 -0.57
CA ILE A 62 4.36 15.87 -0.98
C ILE A 62 3.99 17.18 -1.67
N SER A 63 4.60 18.29 -1.23
CA SER A 63 4.32 19.62 -1.75
C SER A 63 4.75 19.81 -3.21
N THR A 64 5.74 19.02 -3.64
CA THR A 64 6.22 19.01 -5.03
C THR A 64 5.38 18.13 -5.95
N ILE A 65 4.57 17.22 -5.39
CA ILE A 65 3.69 16.35 -6.18
C ILE A 65 2.38 17.06 -6.51
N ASP A 66 1.82 17.83 -5.57
CA ASP A 66 0.60 18.61 -5.77
C ASP A 66 0.91 19.85 -6.63
N GLU A 67 1.00 19.66 -7.94
CA GLU A 67 1.29 20.71 -8.91
C GLU A 67 0.06 21.62 -9.12
N ASN A 68 -1.13 21.04 -9.09
CA ASN A 68 -2.39 21.75 -9.34
C ASN A 68 -2.94 22.51 -8.12
N LYS A 69 -2.40 22.28 -6.91
CA LYS A 69 -2.76 22.97 -5.65
C LYS A 69 -4.20 22.74 -5.22
N ASN A 70 -4.70 21.51 -5.36
CA ASN A 70 -6.07 21.13 -4.96
C ASN A 70 -6.14 20.38 -3.61
N ASP A 71 -5.02 20.24 -2.91
CA ASP A 71 -4.89 19.48 -1.65
C ASP A 71 -5.24 17.97 -1.77
N SER A 72 -5.20 17.42 -2.98
CA SER A 72 -5.44 16.01 -3.29
C SER A 72 -4.31 15.43 -4.15
N LEU A 73 -4.09 14.12 -4.04
CA LEU A 73 -3.15 13.36 -4.87
C LEU A 73 -3.76 12.03 -5.26
N TYR A 74 -3.28 11.49 -6.38
CA TYR A 74 -3.60 10.15 -6.83
C TYR A 74 -2.56 9.15 -6.29
N GLU A 75 -3.03 8.15 -5.57
CA GLU A 75 -2.21 7.12 -4.91
C GLU A 75 -2.65 5.72 -5.34
N CYS A 76 -1.69 4.80 -5.50
CA CYS A 76 -1.99 3.41 -5.78
C CYS A 76 -2.51 2.72 -4.51
N PRO A 77 -3.69 2.07 -4.52
CA PRO A 77 -4.25 1.40 -3.34
C PRO A 77 -3.47 0.16 -2.87
N MET A 78 -2.41 -0.22 -3.59
CA MET A 78 -1.53 -1.36 -3.27
C MET A 78 -0.07 -0.97 -3.05
N ASP A 79 0.38 0.16 -3.58
CA ASP A 79 1.79 0.60 -3.57
C ASP A 79 1.87 2.08 -3.13
N TRP A 80 2.06 2.33 -1.84
CA TRP A 80 1.91 3.68 -1.26
C TRP A 80 2.98 4.69 -1.66
N ASN A 81 4.07 4.25 -2.29
CA ASN A 81 5.06 5.16 -2.86
C ASN A 81 4.75 5.55 -4.31
N VAL A 82 3.63 5.11 -4.88
CA VAL A 82 3.19 5.50 -6.22
C VAL A 82 2.20 6.65 -6.10
N LEU A 83 2.68 7.86 -6.37
CA LEU A 83 1.96 9.12 -6.17
C LEU A 83 2.04 10.03 -7.41
N SER A 84 0.91 10.65 -7.75
CA SER A 84 0.72 11.50 -8.92
C SER A 84 -0.18 12.70 -8.61
N ASP A 85 0.04 13.84 -9.27
CA ASP A 85 -0.92 14.96 -9.31
C ASP A 85 -2.15 14.66 -10.18
N ASN A 86 -1.98 13.75 -11.14
CA ASN A 86 -2.93 13.42 -12.18
C ASN A 86 -3.45 12.00 -12.07
N ASP A 87 -4.63 11.74 -12.63
CA ASP A 87 -5.14 10.39 -12.72
C ASP A 87 -4.29 9.53 -13.68
N GLY A 88 -4.35 8.21 -13.48
CA GLY A 88 -3.56 7.27 -14.28
C GLY A 88 -3.59 5.88 -13.70
N ASP A 89 -2.69 5.04 -14.19
CA ASP A 89 -2.53 3.65 -13.75
C ASP A 89 -1.17 3.45 -13.08
N CYS A 90 -1.13 2.61 -12.05
CA CYS A 90 0.11 2.25 -11.37
C CYS A 90 1.04 1.48 -12.33
N PRO A 91 2.29 1.92 -12.54
CA PRO A 91 3.23 1.25 -13.44
C PRO A 91 3.67 -0.13 -12.92
N THR A 92 3.50 -0.40 -11.63
CA THR A 92 3.90 -1.66 -10.99
C THR A 92 2.82 -2.73 -11.09
N CYS A 93 1.56 -2.38 -10.81
CA CYS A 93 0.46 -3.35 -10.71
C CYS A 93 -0.67 -3.15 -11.75
N GLY A 94 -0.64 -2.06 -12.52
CA GLY A 94 -1.61 -1.76 -13.57
C GLY A 94 -3.00 -1.32 -13.09
N MET A 95 -3.19 -1.12 -11.78
CA MET A 95 -4.45 -0.61 -11.23
C MET A 95 -4.57 0.90 -11.37
N LYS A 96 -5.79 1.39 -11.58
CA LYS A 96 -6.06 2.84 -11.57
C LYS A 96 -5.72 3.44 -10.20
N LEU A 97 -4.98 4.55 -10.22
CA LEU A 97 -4.74 5.36 -9.03
C LEU A 97 -6.06 5.94 -8.52
N LYS A 98 -6.18 6.06 -7.21
CA LYS A 98 -7.34 6.66 -6.56
C LYS A 98 -6.96 8.01 -5.99
N GLU A 99 -7.88 8.95 -6.08
CA GLU A 99 -7.73 10.27 -5.48
C GLU A 99 -7.90 10.19 -3.97
N PHE A 100 -6.99 10.80 -3.23
CA PHE A 100 -7.01 10.95 -1.78
C PHE A 100 -6.62 12.38 -1.43
N LYS A 101 -7.06 12.84 -0.27
CA LYS A 101 -6.56 14.11 0.26
C LYS A 101 -5.13 13.96 0.74
N ILE A 102 -4.37 15.05 0.72
CA ILE A 102 -2.98 15.04 1.18
C ILE A 102 -2.85 14.53 2.63
N GLU A 103 -3.80 14.82 3.52
CA GLU A 103 -3.78 14.26 4.88
C GLU A 103 -3.85 12.72 4.92
N ASP A 104 -4.66 12.13 4.05
CA ASP A 104 -4.85 10.68 3.98
C ASP A 104 -3.63 10.02 3.35
N VAL A 105 -3.04 10.63 2.32
CA VAL A 105 -1.78 10.18 1.72
C VAL A 105 -0.66 10.18 2.75
N LYS A 106 -0.52 11.27 3.53
CA LYS A 106 0.47 11.34 4.62
C LYS A 106 0.25 10.25 5.66
N ALA A 107 -1.01 9.96 6.01
CA ALA A 107 -1.34 8.87 6.91
C ALA A 107 -0.98 7.50 6.33
N ASN A 108 -1.23 7.27 5.04
CA ASN A 108 -0.85 6.05 4.33
C ASN A 108 0.67 5.87 4.32
N LEU A 109 1.43 6.91 3.97
CA LEU A 109 2.89 6.90 4.00
C LEU A 109 3.44 6.59 5.38
N SER A 110 2.98 7.29 6.43
CA SER A 110 3.39 7.03 7.81
C SER A 110 3.08 5.60 8.26
N LYS A 111 1.89 5.09 7.91
CA LYS A 111 1.45 3.74 8.29
C LYS A 111 2.30 2.65 7.63
N HIS A 112 2.85 2.94 6.46
CA HIS A 112 3.65 2.01 5.66
C HIS A 112 5.14 2.33 5.65
N SER A 113 5.61 3.08 6.66
CA SER A 113 7.02 3.34 6.91
C SER A 113 7.75 4.09 5.79
N PHE A 114 7.02 4.94 5.05
CA PHE A 114 7.63 5.88 4.10
C PHE A 114 7.92 7.22 4.79
N GLU A 115 9.11 7.75 4.55
CA GLU A 115 9.49 9.09 4.99
C GLU A 115 8.98 10.14 4.00
N TYR A 116 8.47 11.25 4.51
CA TYR A 116 7.99 12.36 3.68
C TYR A 116 8.23 13.71 4.33
N LYS A 117 8.17 14.76 3.51
CA LYS A 117 8.18 16.16 3.94
C LYS A 117 7.09 16.98 3.26
#